data_AF-A0A7Z7NPT5-F1
#
_entry.id   AF-A0A7Z7NPT5-F1
#
_cell.length_a   1.000
_cell.length_b   1.000
_cell.length_c   1.000
_cell.angle_alpha   90.00
_cell.angle_beta   90.00
_cell.angle_gamma   90.00
#
_symmetry.space_group_name_H-M   'P 1'
#
loop_
_entity.id
_entity.type
_entity.pdbx_description
1 polymer ?
#
loop_
_entity_poly.entity_id
_entity_poly.type
_entity_poly.pdbx_seq_one_letter_code
_entity_poly.pdbx_strand_id
1 'polypeptide(L)'
;MRVTQARITSKDVRPSVRGANLASKGCDGMLALAERNGPLAQYRVLDLTRVRAGPTAMRQFADWRADVIKIETPVHLEQSDGWGGVRDGADFQNLHRNKRSITLNLKDPRGLELLQRLVATADVVAENFRPDVKFRLGIDYESLKRVNPRIVYASISGFGQDGPYAKRPGFDHIVQGMGGMMSMNGYPENGPTRVDIAVSDMAAGLYCALGVMTALLERERSGEGQWVQVSLLQSMLAMEDFQAALALPSGNPGSTG
;
A
#
# COMPACT_ATOMS: atom_id res chain seq x y z
N MET A 1 -24.64 10.36 16.28
CA MET A 1 -25.43 9.24 15.75
C MET A 1 -26.83 9.74 15.37
N ARG A 2 -27.04 10.08 14.09
CA ARG A 2 -28.37 10.14 13.42
C ARG A 2 -28.11 9.86 11.95
N VAL A 3 -28.47 8.66 11.52
CA VAL A 3 -28.48 8.23 10.11
C VAL A 3 -29.83 8.64 9.56
N THR A 4 -29.85 9.62 8.65
CA THR A 4 -31.05 9.97 7.89
C THR A 4 -31.12 9.03 6.69
N GLN A 5 -31.99 8.02 6.75
CA GLN A 5 -32.32 7.18 5.60
C GLN A 5 -33.15 8.00 4.60
N ALA A 6 -32.63 8.22 3.39
CA ALA A 6 -33.44 8.65 2.25
C ALA A 6 -34.04 7.40 1.56
N ARG A 7 -35.37 7.31 1.54
CA ARG A 7 -36.12 6.32 0.75
C ARG A 7 -36.14 6.74 -0.72
N ILE A 8 -35.62 5.89 -1.60
CA ILE A 8 -35.80 6.03 -3.05
C ILE A 8 -37.22 5.55 -3.38
N THR A 9 -38.02 6.39 -4.04
CA THR A 9 -39.37 6.05 -4.50
C THR A 9 -39.35 5.74 -5.99
N SER A 10 -40.37 5.02 -6.49
CA SER A 10 -40.48 4.49 -7.86
C SER A 10 -40.57 5.54 -8.98
N LYS A 11 -40.22 6.81 -8.73
CA LYS A 11 -40.14 7.88 -9.73
C LYS A 11 -38.72 8.19 -10.21
N ASP A 12 -37.68 7.56 -9.64
CA ASP A 12 -36.28 7.77 -10.03
C ASP A 12 -35.75 6.78 -11.11
N VAL A 13 -36.65 6.04 -11.77
CA VAL A 13 -36.29 5.09 -12.83
C VAL A 13 -36.10 5.83 -14.16
N ARG A 14 -34.85 5.96 -14.62
CA ARG A 14 -34.55 6.47 -15.97
C ARG A 14 -35.03 5.49 -17.06
N PRO A 15 -35.47 5.97 -18.24
CA PRO A 15 -36.00 5.08 -19.28
C PRO A 15 -34.90 4.21 -19.89
N SER A 16 -35.26 2.96 -20.19
CA SER A 16 -34.44 1.98 -20.89
C SER A 16 -34.11 2.44 -22.31
N VAL A 17 -32.82 2.50 -22.66
CA VAL A 17 -32.37 2.69 -24.05
C VAL A 17 -32.56 1.37 -24.80
N ARG A 18 -33.58 1.30 -25.65
CA ARG A 18 -33.71 0.28 -26.70
C ARG A 18 -32.92 0.73 -27.92
N GLY A 19 -32.01 -0.13 -28.36
CA GLY A 19 -31.60 -0.32 -29.76
C GLY A 19 -30.63 0.69 -30.37
N ALA A 20 -29.36 0.32 -30.46
CA ALA A 20 -28.49 0.70 -31.58
C ALA A 20 -27.30 -0.27 -31.71
N ASN A 21 -27.34 -1.03 -32.81
CA ASN A 21 -26.30 -1.69 -33.59
C ASN A 21 -24.98 -2.22 -32.98
N LEU A 22 -24.75 -3.49 -33.32
CA LEU A 22 -23.48 -4.21 -33.32
C LEU A 22 -22.43 -3.53 -34.22
N ALA A 23 -21.45 -2.82 -33.65
CA ALA A 23 -20.11 -2.62 -34.24
C ALA A 23 -19.19 -1.79 -33.30
N SER A 24 -18.66 -2.37 -32.21
CA SER A 24 -17.56 -1.71 -31.46
C SER A 24 -16.78 -2.64 -30.52
N LYS A 25 -16.41 -3.86 -30.93
CA LYS A 25 -15.60 -4.78 -30.09
C LYS A 25 -14.13 -4.35 -29.89
N GLY A 26 -13.73 -3.14 -30.27
CA GLY A 26 -12.37 -2.61 -30.09
C GLY A 26 -12.24 -1.41 -29.14
N CYS A 27 -13.35 -0.77 -28.73
CA CYS A 27 -13.31 0.49 -27.99
C CYS A 27 -13.61 0.36 -26.49
N ASP A 28 -14.14 -0.77 -26.02
CA ASP A 28 -14.61 -0.93 -24.64
C ASP A 28 -13.47 -0.79 -23.60
N GLY A 29 -12.25 -1.21 -23.95
CA GLY A 29 -11.08 -1.06 -23.08
C GLY A 29 -10.56 0.39 -22.98
N MET A 30 -10.73 1.18 -24.04
CA MET A 30 -10.27 2.58 -24.10
C MET A 30 -11.32 3.52 -23.48
N LEU A 31 -12.61 3.17 -23.57
CA LEU A 31 -13.70 3.86 -22.89
C LEU A 31 -13.67 3.66 -21.36
N ALA A 32 -13.25 2.48 -20.87
CA ALA A 32 -13.13 2.22 -19.43
C ALA A 32 -12.00 3.02 -18.74
N LEU A 33 -10.95 3.41 -19.47
CA LEU A 33 -9.93 4.35 -18.99
C LEU A 33 -10.45 5.80 -19.00
N ALA A 34 -11.30 6.14 -19.97
CA ALA A 34 -11.86 7.48 -20.13
C ALA A 34 -12.90 7.87 -19.06
N GLU A 35 -13.46 6.92 -18.30
CA GLU A 35 -14.43 7.23 -17.22
C GLU A 35 -13.81 7.51 -15.85
N ARG A 36 -12.49 7.37 -15.70
CA ARG A 36 -11.82 7.71 -14.44
C ARG A 36 -11.33 9.15 -14.49
N ASN A 37 -12.04 10.04 -13.82
CA ASN A 37 -11.60 11.42 -13.63
C ASN A 37 -10.89 11.55 -12.27
N GLY A 38 -9.64 12.02 -12.27
CA GLY A 38 -8.87 12.33 -11.07
C GLY A 38 -7.36 12.43 -11.34
N PRO A 39 -6.58 12.95 -10.38
CA PRO A 39 -5.18 13.29 -10.62
C PRO A 39 -4.27 12.09 -10.91
N LEU A 40 -4.65 10.89 -10.47
CA LEU A 40 -3.92 9.63 -10.72
C LEU A 40 -4.72 8.62 -11.54
N ALA A 41 -5.78 9.05 -12.23
CA ALA A 41 -6.70 8.16 -12.93
C ALA A 41 -6.06 7.32 -14.05
N GLN A 42 -4.96 7.80 -14.62
CA GLN A 42 -4.18 7.11 -15.64
C GLN A 42 -3.39 5.92 -15.09
N TYR A 43 -3.18 5.83 -13.78
CA TYR A 43 -2.33 4.81 -13.18
C TYR A 43 -3.11 3.58 -12.72
N ARG A 44 -2.56 2.40 -12.98
CA ARG A 44 -3.01 1.11 -12.42
C ARG A 44 -2.04 0.61 -11.36
N VAL A 45 -2.58 0.23 -10.20
CA VAL A 45 -1.83 -0.22 -9.03
C VAL A 45 -2.28 -1.62 -8.64
N LEU A 46 -1.34 -2.54 -8.50
CA LEU A 46 -1.55 -3.86 -7.91
C LEU A 46 -1.13 -3.82 -6.44
N ASP A 47 -2.11 -3.91 -5.55
CA ASP A 47 -1.92 -3.81 -4.10
C ASP A 47 -1.91 -5.22 -3.48
N LEU A 48 -0.71 -5.77 -3.26
CA LEU A 48 -0.50 -7.04 -2.54
C LEU A 48 -0.31 -6.80 -1.04
N THR A 49 -0.52 -5.58 -0.56
CA THR A 49 -0.19 -5.20 0.81
C THR A 49 -1.27 -5.63 1.81
N ARG A 50 -0.85 -5.82 3.06
CA ARG A 50 -1.65 -6.30 4.18
C ARG A 50 -1.46 -5.40 5.41
N VAL A 51 -2.33 -5.56 6.39
CA VAL A 51 -2.27 -4.86 7.69
C VAL A 51 -2.41 -3.35 7.50
N ARG A 52 -1.37 -2.51 7.67
CA ARG A 52 -1.56 -1.05 7.73
C ARG A 52 -0.65 -0.22 6.84
N ALA A 53 0.69 -0.31 6.95
CA ALA A 53 1.59 0.59 6.20
C ALA A 53 1.35 0.60 4.68
N GLY A 54 1.35 -0.59 4.06
CA GLY A 54 1.09 -0.70 2.62
C GLY A 54 -0.33 -0.29 2.22
N PRO A 55 -1.38 -0.74 2.92
CA PRO A 55 -2.73 -0.28 2.64
C PRO A 55 -2.89 1.24 2.77
N THR A 56 -2.23 1.87 3.75
CA THR A 56 -2.17 3.33 3.93
C THR A 56 -1.57 4.02 2.71
N ALA A 57 -0.48 3.49 2.15
CA ALA A 57 0.13 4.03 0.93
C ALA A 57 -0.82 3.92 -0.27
N MET A 58 -1.29 2.71 -0.58
CA MET A 58 -2.07 2.43 -1.78
C MET A 58 -3.48 3.02 -1.72
N ARG A 59 -3.97 3.34 -0.52
CA ARG A 59 -5.21 4.09 -0.35
C ARG A 59 -5.12 5.51 -0.87
N GLN A 60 -3.96 6.19 -0.74
CA GLN A 60 -3.80 7.53 -1.31
C GLN A 60 -4.04 7.51 -2.83
N PHE A 61 -3.46 6.51 -3.51
CA PHE A 61 -3.67 6.28 -4.94
C PHE A 61 -5.14 6.02 -5.28
N ALA A 62 -5.82 5.19 -4.49
CA ALA A 62 -7.25 4.89 -4.70
C ALA A 62 -8.14 6.13 -4.49
N ASP A 63 -7.90 6.89 -3.43
CA ASP A 63 -8.63 8.13 -3.12
C ASP A 63 -8.41 9.21 -4.21
N TRP A 64 -7.23 9.20 -4.84
CA TRP A 64 -6.86 10.04 -5.98
C TRP A 64 -7.17 9.42 -7.36
N ARG A 65 -8.04 8.39 -7.35
CA ARG A 65 -8.72 7.79 -8.52
C ARG A 65 -7.88 6.85 -9.40
N ALA A 66 -6.70 6.44 -8.95
CA ALA A 66 -5.97 5.35 -9.59
C ALA A 66 -6.77 4.04 -9.60
N ASP A 67 -6.50 3.17 -10.57
CA ASP A 67 -7.03 1.82 -10.63
C ASP A 67 -6.29 0.88 -9.69
N VAL A 68 -6.69 0.91 -8.42
CA VAL A 68 -6.11 0.06 -7.39
C VAL A 68 -6.86 -1.27 -7.30
N ILE A 69 -6.15 -2.35 -7.63
CA ILE A 69 -6.63 -3.72 -7.53
C ILE A 69 -5.88 -4.40 -6.38
N LYS A 70 -6.58 -4.66 -5.28
CA LYS A 70 -6.09 -5.45 -4.16
C LYS A 70 -6.04 -6.92 -4.57
N ILE A 71 -4.85 -7.51 -4.46
CA ILE A 71 -4.63 -8.93 -4.68
C ILE A 71 -4.62 -9.61 -3.31
N GLU A 72 -5.59 -10.49 -3.09
CA GLU A 72 -5.79 -11.16 -1.82
C GLU A 72 -5.49 -12.66 -1.91
N THR A 73 -5.04 -13.24 -0.81
CA THR A 73 -4.99 -14.70 -0.70
C THR A 73 -6.42 -15.23 -0.59
N PRO A 74 -6.79 -16.33 -1.28
CA PRO A 74 -8.10 -16.94 -1.09
C PRO A 74 -8.36 -17.25 0.38
N VAL A 75 -9.57 -16.96 0.87
CA VAL A 75 -9.93 -17.04 2.31
C VAL A 75 -9.57 -18.39 2.93
N HIS A 76 -9.80 -19.49 2.21
CA HIS A 76 -9.50 -20.84 2.70
C HIS A 76 -7.99 -21.16 2.81
N LEU A 77 -7.13 -20.34 2.22
CA LEU A 77 -5.67 -20.42 2.31
C LEU A 77 -5.08 -19.36 3.24
N GLU A 78 -5.91 -18.42 3.72
CA GLU A 78 -5.45 -17.34 4.56
C GLU A 78 -5.14 -17.86 5.97
N GLN A 79 -3.85 -17.99 6.26
CA GLN A 79 -3.35 -18.11 7.62
C GLN A 79 -3.36 -16.69 8.21
N SER A 80 -4.52 -16.25 8.69
CA SER A 80 -4.67 -14.92 9.29
C SER A 80 -4.22 -14.96 10.74
N ASP A 81 -3.22 -14.15 11.05
CA ASP A 81 -2.82 -13.85 12.43
C ASP A 81 -3.78 -12.83 13.10
N GLY A 82 -4.91 -12.51 12.46
CA GLY A 82 -5.93 -11.56 12.94
C GLY A 82 -5.65 -10.08 12.64
N TRP A 83 -4.40 -9.72 12.34
CA TRP A 83 -3.96 -8.32 12.17
C TRP A 83 -4.54 -7.58 10.94
N GLY A 84 -5.11 -8.31 9.97
CA GLY A 84 -5.76 -7.71 8.80
C GLY A 84 -7.16 -7.15 9.08
N GLY A 85 -7.69 -7.39 10.29
CA GLY A 85 -9.03 -6.97 10.68
C GLY A 85 -10.14 -7.79 10.00
N VAL A 86 -11.38 -7.50 10.40
CA VAL A 86 -12.58 -8.09 9.79
C VAL A 86 -12.90 -7.34 8.49
N ARG A 87 -13.24 -8.07 7.42
CA ARG A 87 -13.59 -7.53 6.08
C ARG A 87 -14.57 -6.35 6.13
N ASP A 88 -15.65 -6.50 6.89
CA ASP A 88 -16.70 -5.47 7.03
C ASP A 88 -16.48 -4.55 8.25
N GLY A 89 -15.32 -4.68 8.91
CA GLY A 89 -14.92 -3.85 10.03
C GLY A 89 -14.45 -2.46 9.60
N ALA A 90 -14.62 -1.47 10.49
CA ALA A 90 -14.30 -0.07 10.21
C ALA A 90 -12.84 0.14 9.74
N ASP A 91 -11.88 -0.62 10.29
CA ASP A 91 -10.47 -0.49 9.93
C ASP A 91 -10.18 -1.00 8.51
N PHE A 92 -10.71 -2.17 8.14
CA PHE A 92 -10.57 -2.70 6.78
C PHE A 92 -11.21 -1.75 5.75
N GLN A 93 -12.43 -1.28 6.04
CA GLN A 93 -13.12 -0.32 5.17
C GLN A 93 -12.35 1.00 5.06
N ASN A 94 -11.75 1.47 6.15
CA ASN A 94 -10.91 2.66 6.14
C ASN A 94 -9.64 2.48 5.28
N LEU A 95 -8.99 1.32 5.30
CA LEU A 95 -7.73 1.07 4.60
C LEU A 95 -7.89 0.65 3.15
N HIS A 96 -9.04 0.04 2.81
CA HIS A 96 -9.26 -0.58 1.50
C HIS A 96 -10.41 0.04 0.68
N ARG A 97 -11.01 1.13 1.16
CA ARG A 97 -11.97 1.92 0.36
C ARG A 97 -11.41 2.26 -1.02
N ASN A 98 -12.31 2.40 -2.00
CA ASN A 98 -12.03 2.73 -3.40
C ASN A 98 -11.19 1.69 -4.17
N LYS A 99 -10.73 0.60 -3.53
CA LYS A 99 -10.00 -0.48 -4.20
C LYS A 99 -10.97 -1.53 -4.74
N ARG A 100 -10.66 -2.07 -5.91
CA ARG A 100 -11.23 -3.35 -6.37
C ARG A 100 -10.46 -4.48 -5.74
N SER A 101 -11.05 -5.66 -5.58
CA SER A 101 -10.39 -6.82 -4.99
C SER A 101 -10.54 -8.04 -5.89
N ILE A 102 -9.48 -8.83 -6.00
CA ILE A 102 -9.49 -10.18 -6.55
C ILE A 102 -8.65 -11.10 -5.65
N THR A 103 -8.99 -12.38 -5.63
CA THR A 103 -8.19 -13.39 -4.92
C THR A 103 -7.30 -14.16 -5.89
N LEU A 104 -6.00 -14.28 -5.58
CA LEU A 104 -5.04 -15.09 -6.32
C LEU A 104 -4.20 -15.93 -5.35
N ASN A 105 -4.08 -17.23 -5.62
CA ASN A 105 -3.11 -18.07 -4.92
C ASN A 105 -1.74 -17.97 -5.60
N LEU A 106 -0.85 -17.13 -5.07
CA LEU A 106 0.49 -16.92 -5.64
C LEU A 106 1.44 -18.12 -5.47
N LYS A 107 1.04 -19.14 -4.71
CA LYS A 107 1.78 -20.42 -4.62
C LYS A 107 1.41 -21.38 -5.76
N ASP A 108 0.29 -21.16 -6.43
CA ASP A 108 -0.11 -21.90 -7.63
C ASP A 108 0.54 -21.22 -8.85
N PRO A 109 1.26 -21.95 -9.72
CA PRO A 109 1.84 -21.39 -10.94
C PRO A 109 0.85 -20.60 -11.80
N ARG A 110 -0.42 -21.01 -11.84
CA ARG A 110 -1.48 -20.29 -12.58
C ARG A 110 -1.81 -18.95 -11.93
N GLY A 111 -1.75 -18.87 -10.60
CA GLY A 111 -1.94 -17.62 -9.87
C GLY A 111 -0.80 -16.63 -10.13
N LEU A 112 0.44 -17.13 -10.22
CA LEU A 112 1.61 -16.33 -10.60
C LEU A 112 1.51 -15.85 -12.06
N GLU A 113 1.11 -16.72 -12.99
CA GLU A 113 0.91 -16.36 -14.40
C GLU A 113 -0.16 -15.25 -14.54
N LEU A 114 -1.29 -15.37 -13.82
CA LEU A 114 -2.32 -14.34 -13.81
C LEU A 114 -1.81 -13.02 -13.23
N LEU A 115 -0.99 -13.06 -12.17
CA LEU A 115 -0.36 -11.85 -11.64
C LEU A 115 0.56 -11.21 -12.69
N GLN A 116 1.40 -11.99 -13.37
CA GLN A 116 2.29 -11.46 -14.42
C GLN A 116 1.51 -10.80 -15.56
N ARG A 117 0.36 -11.36 -15.96
CA ARG A 117 -0.54 -10.73 -16.94
C ARG A 117 -1.10 -9.39 -16.45
N LEU A 118 -1.40 -9.26 -15.17
CA LEU A 118 -1.80 -7.98 -14.58
C LEU A 118 -0.64 -6.98 -14.58
N VAL A 119 0.56 -7.43 -14.17
CA VAL A 119 1.79 -6.63 -14.11
C VAL A 119 2.16 -6.04 -15.47
N ALA A 120 1.95 -6.78 -16.56
CA ALA A 120 2.18 -6.30 -17.92
C ALA A 120 1.39 -5.02 -18.28
N THR A 121 0.32 -4.71 -17.54
CA THR A 121 -0.51 -3.51 -17.74
C THR A 121 -0.58 -2.59 -16.52
N ALA A 122 0.21 -2.88 -15.49
CA ALA A 122 0.23 -2.10 -14.26
C ALA A 122 1.34 -1.04 -14.28
N ASP A 123 1.14 0.06 -13.57
CA ASP A 123 2.16 1.07 -13.34
C ASP A 123 2.91 0.83 -12.04
N VAL A 124 2.19 0.31 -11.04
CA VAL A 124 2.73 0.08 -9.70
C VAL A 124 2.38 -1.31 -9.20
N VAL A 125 3.33 -1.97 -8.55
CA VAL A 125 3.10 -3.14 -7.70
C VAL A 125 3.59 -2.80 -6.30
N ALA A 126 2.76 -2.99 -5.27
CA ALA A 126 3.13 -2.75 -3.89
C ALA A 126 2.98 -4.02 -3.05
N GLU A 127 3.99 -4.32 -2.24
CA GLU A 127 4.01 -5.44 -1.31
C GLU A 127 4.64 -5.06 0.04
N ASN A 128 4.23 -5.76 1.09
CA ASN A 128 4.82 -5.63 2.41
C ASN A 128 4.99 -6.98 3.11
N PHE A 129 5.40 -7.99 2.33
CA PHE A 129 5.79 -9.27 2.89
C PHE A 129 7.14 -9.16 3.60
N ARG A 130 7.51 -10.19 4.36
CA ARG A 130 8.90 -10.31 4.82
C ARG A 130 9.83 -10.31 3.59
N PRO A 131 11.01 -9.68 3.65
CA PRO A 131 11.83 -9.43 2.46
C PRO A 131 12.12 -10.66 1.60
N ASP A 132 12.26 -11.85 2.20
CA ASP A 132 12.55 -13.11 1.53
C ASP A 132 11.35 -13.72 0.76
N VAL A 133 10.11 -13.34 1.13
CA VAL A 133 8.89 -13.98 0.61
C VAL A 133 8.69 -13.70 -0.87
N LYS A 134 8.91 -12.47 -1.33
CA LYS A 134 8.73 -12.10 -2.74
C LYS A 134 9.62 -12.91 -3.70
N PHE A 135 10.83 -13.24 -3.27
CA PHE A 135 11.76 -14.07 -4.05
C PHE A 135 11.27 -15.52 -4.15
N ARG A 136 10.75 -16.08 -3.05
CA ARG A 136 10.15 -17.44 -3.05
C ARG A 136 8.89 -17.53 -3.90
N LEU A 137 8.12 -16.44 -3.98
CA LEU A 137 6.91 -16.36 -4.80
C LEU A 137 7.22 -15.99 -6.26
N GLY A 138 8.44 -15.60 -6.61
CA GLY A 138 8.81 -15.15 -7.96
C GLY A 138 8.16 -13.82 -8.36
N ILE A 139 7.86 -12.97 -7.38
CA ILE A 139 7.21 -11.66 -7.57
C ILE A 139 8.11 -10.50 -7.16
N ASP A 140 9.42 -10.74 -7.02
CA ASP A 140 10.39 -9.70 -6.72
C ASP A 140 10.55 -8.71 -7.89
N TYR A 141 11.22 -7.59 -7.62
CA TYR A 141 11.38 -6.51 -8.60
C TYR A 141 12.01 -6.98 -9.91
N GLU A 142 13.11 -7.74 -9.87
CA GLU A 142 13.79 -8.18 -11.09
C GLU A 142 12.94 -9.17 -11.89
N SER A 143 12.17 -10.02 -11.20
CA SER A 143 11.20 -10.91 -11.84
C SER A 143 10.07 -10.14 -12.54
N LEU A 144 9.51 -9.11 -11.92
CA LEU A 144 8.43 -8.33 -12.51
C LEU A 144 8.91 -7.32 -13.56
N LYS A 145 10.11 -6.77 -13.40
CA LYS A 145 10.75 -5.87 -14.39
C LYS A 145 10.95 -6.56 -15.74
N ARG A 146 11.26 -7.87 -15.74
CA ARG A 146 11.34 -8.68 -16.98
C ARG A 146 10.01 -8.76 -17.73
N VAL A 147 8.89 -8.65 -17.03
CA VAL A 147 7.54 -8.63 -17.63
C VAL A 147 7.19 -7.21 -18.09
N ASN A 148 7.52 -6.22 -17.27
CA ASN A 148 7.23 -4.81 -17.51
C ASN A 148 8.41 -3.94 -17.06
N PRO A 149 9.30 -3.49 -17.97
CA PRO A 149 10.44 -2.64 -17.62
C PRO A 149 10.04 -1.30 -16.99
N ARG A 150 8.80 -0.85 -17.22
CA ARG A 150 8.24 0.41 -16.71
C ARG A 150 7.62 0.29 -15.31
N ILE A 151 7.70 -0.88 -14.67
CA ILE A 151 7.02 -1.12 -13.40
C ILE A 151 7.70 -0.38 -12.25
N VAL A 152 6.94 0.43 -11.51
CA VAL A 152 7.37 0.92 -10.20
C VAL A 152 7.01 -0.14 -9.17
N TYR A 153 8.00 -0.69 -8.50
CA TYR A 153 7.80 -1.73 -7.49
C TYR A 153 8.07 -1.16 -6.11
N ALA A 154 7.11 -1.28 -5.19
CA ALA A 154 7.20 -0.77 -3.84
C ALA A 154 7.26 -1.90 -2.82
N SER A 155 8.31 -1.91 -2.01
CA SER A 155 8.45 -2.82 -0.87
C SER A 155 8.45 -2.04 0.44
N ILE A 156 7.57 -2.43 1.36
CA ILE A 156 7.53 -1.88 2.72
C ILE A 156 7.88 -2.98 3.72
N SER A 157 8.84 -2.75 4.60
CA SER A 157 9.21 -3.70 5.65
C SER A 157 9.45 -3.02 6.99
N GLY A 158 9.67 -3.80 8.04
CA GLY A 158 9.99 -3.25 9.37
C GLY A 158 11.29 -2.46 9.40
N PHE A 159 12.36 -3.08 8.90
CA PHE A 159 13.74 -2.62 9.10
C PHE A 159 14.53 -2.43 7.79
N GLY A 160 13.87 -2.50 6.64
CA GLY A 160 14.53 -2.42 5.33
C GLY A 160 14.56 -3.76 4.59
N GLN A 161 15.09 -3.73 3.38
CA GLN A 161 15.24 -4.93 2.54
C GLN A 161 16.59 -5.63 2.77
N ASP A 162 17.50 -4.98 3.49
CA ASP A 162 18.87 -5.38 3.76
C ASP A 162 19.29 -5.06 5.22
N GLY A 163 20.57 -5.32 5.53
CA GLY A 163 21.12 -5.11 6.86
C GLY A 163 20.78 -6.21 7.88
N PRO A 164 21.27 -6.06 9.13
CA PRO A 164 21.22 -7.12 10.13
C PRO A 164 19.80 -7.43 10.63
N TYR A 165 18.85 -6.51 10.44
CA TYR A 165 17.48 -6.63 10.93
C TYR A 165 16.45 -6.95 9.84
N ALA A 166 16.84 -7.06 8.56
CA ALA A 166 15.94 -7.29 7.44
C ALA A 166 14.94 -8.44 7.66
N LYS A 167 15.41 -9.53 8.27
CA LYS A 167 14.60 -10.76 8.48
C LYS A 167 13.74 -10.73 9.75
N ARG A 168 13.91 -9.72 10.61
CA ARG A 168 13.16 -9.61 11.87
C ARG A 168 11.71 -9.16 11.59
N PRO A 169 10.73 -9.65 12.36
CA PRO A 169 9.38 -9.07 12.32
C PRO A 169 9.45 -7.61 12.77
N GLY A 170 8.91 -6.69 11.96
CA GLY A 170 8.76 -5.30 12.35
C GLY A 170 7.28 -4.94 12.42
N PHE A 171 6.82 -4.67 13.63
CA PHE A 171 5.51 -4.12 13.92
C PHE A 171 5.69 -2.72 14.50
N ASP A 172 4.66 -1.91 14.37
CA ASP A 172 4.70 -0.50 14.76
C ASP A 172 5.24 -0.27 16.17
N HIS A 173 4.71 -0.96 17.18
CA HIS A 173 5.16 -0.84 18.57
C HIS A 173 6.62 -1.28 18.78
N ILE A 174 7.13 -2.26 18.02
CA ILE A 174 8.55 -2.66 18.08
C ILE A 174 9.41 -1.52 17.55
N VAL A 175 8.99 -0.92 16.43
CA VAL A 175 9.71 0.16 15.78
C VAL A 175 9.68 1.43 16.63
N GLN A 176 8.55 1.77 17.24
CA GLN A 176 8.44 2.88 18.20
C GLN A 176 9.42 2.74 19.37
N GLY A 177 9.57 1.53 19.91
CA GLY A 177 10.56 1.28 20.96
C GLY A 177 11.99 1.38 20.45
N MET A 178 12.28 0.80 19.29
CA MET A 178 13.65 0.74 18.74
C MET A 178 14.15 2.07 18.18
N GLY A 179 13.27 2.90 17.61
CA GLY A 179 13.68 4.18 17.02
C GLY A 179 13.61 5.37 17.97
N GLY A 180 13.24 5.16 19.24
CA GLY A 180 13.31 6.21 20.27
C GLY A 180 12.00 6.96 20.52
N MET A 181 10.98 6.81 19.67
CA MET A 181 9.69 7.46 19.87
C MET A 181 9.09 7.23 21.26
N MET A 182 9.20 6.01 21.79
CA MET A 182 8.67 5.70 23.12
C MET A 182 9.40 6.44 24.24
N SER A 183 10.71 6.69 24.14
CA SER A 183 11.45 7.42 25.19
C SER A 183 11.12 8.91 25.20
N MET A 184 10.67 9.46 24.07
CA MET A 184 10.32 10.87 23.93
C MET A 184 8.84 11.16 24.24
N ASN A 185 8.04 10.12 24.50
CA ASN A 185 6.60 10.23 24.67
C ASN A 185 6.16 9.71 26.05
N GLY A 186 5.22 10.42 26.67
CA GLY A 186 4.71 10.14 28.01
C GLY A 186 5.22 11.11 29.06
N TYR A 187 4.98 10.77 30.33
CA TYR A 187 5.49 11.54 31.47
C TYR A 187 6.71 10.81 32.07
N PRO A 188 7.73 11.55 32.58
CA PRO A 188 8.97 10.95 33.10
C PRO A 188 8.75 9.82 34.12
N GLU A 189 7.72 9.93 34.95
CA GLU A 189 7.38 8.96 36.00
C GLU A 189 6.84 7.63 35.49
N ASN A 190 6.36 7.55 34.25
CA ASN A 190 5.68 6.37 33.70
C ASN A 190 6.57 5.52 32.78
N GLY A 191 7.80 5.98 32.50
CA GLY A 191 8.71 5.34 31.56
C GLY A 191 8.26 5.46 30.09
N PRO A 192 8.98 4.78 29.18
CA PRO A 192 8.74 4.90 27.73
C PRO A 192 7.31 4.51 27.34
N THR A 193 6.58 5.44 26.73
CA THR A 193 5.15 5.27 26.41
C THR A 193 4.93 5.27 24.91
N ARG A 194 4.22 4.26 24.39
CA ARG A 194 3.87 4.21 22.96
C ARG A 194 2.89 5.32 22.59
N VAL A 195 3.02 5.84 21.39
CA VAL A 195 1.95 6.60 20.73
C VAL A 195 0.85 5.62 20.34
N ASP A 196 -0.41 6.00 20.56
CA ASP A 196 -1.54 5.10 20.37
C ASP A 196 -1.85 4.84 18.89
N ILE A 197 -1.68 5.85 18.04
CA ILE A 197 -1.75 5.69 16.58
C ILE A 197 -0.57 4.85 16.10
N ALA A 198 -0.78 4.10 15.02
CA ALA A 198 0.27 3.34 14.35
C ALA A 198 1.19 4.27 13.53
N VAL A 199 1.94 5.11 14.23
CA VAL A 199 2.71 6.24 13.69
C VAL A 199 3.76 5.81 12.68
N SER A 200 4.50 4.72 12.93
CA SER A 200 5.52 4.23 12.00
C SER A 200 4.89 3.60 10.76
N ASP A 201 3.77 2.88 10.91
CA ASP A 201 2.98 2.37 9.77
C ASP A 201 2.45 3.53 8.91
N MET A 202 1.91 4.58 9.55
CA MET A 202 1.37 5.75 8.86
C MET A 202 2.48 6.53 8.14
N ALA A 203 3.60 6.78 8.81
CA ALA A 203 4.76 7.44 8.22
C ALA A 203 5.29 6.65 7.02
N ALA A 204 5.52 5.34 7.18
CA ALA A 204 6.01 4.48 6.09
C ALA A 204 5.03 4.42 4.92
N GLY A 205 3.72 4.37 5.19
CA GLY A 205 2.70 4.43 4.14
C GLY A 205 2.77 5.73 3.33
N LEU A 206 2.95 6.87 4.01
CA LEU A 206 3.06 8.17 3.35
C LEU A 206 4.38 8.34 2.59
N TYR A 207 5.52 7.97 3.17
CA TYR A 207 6.80 7.99 2.46
C TYR A 207 6.83 7.01 1.28
N CYS A 208 6.18 5.86 1.39
CA CYS A 208 6.01 4.95 0.26
C CYS A 208 5.16 5.58 -0.85
N ALA A 209 4.04 6.22 -0.50
CA ALA A 209 3.23 6.91 -1.51
C ALA A 209 4.01 8.03 -2.20
N LEU A 210 4.77 8.84 -1.44
CA LEU A 210 5.66 9.87 -1.99
C LEU A 210 6.72 9.25 -2.91
N GLY A 211 7.42 8.21 -2.47
CA GLY A 211 8.45 7.52 -3.26
C GLY A 211 7.91 6.92 -4.56
N VAL A 212 6.71 6.33 -4.52
CA VAL A 212 6.04 5.82 -5.72
C VAL A 212 5.66 6.97 -6.66
N MET A 213 5.11 8.08 -6.15
CA MET A 213 4.80 9.24 -6.99
C MET A 213 6.06 9.83 -7.64
N THR A 214 7.16 9.96 -6.88
CA THR A 214 8.44 10.42 -7.40
C THR A 214 8.98 9.47 -8.48
N ALA A 215 8.91 8.16 -8.26
CA ALA A 215 9.32 7.16 -9.23
C ALA A 215 8.47 7.20 -10.51
N LEU A 216 7.14 7.40 -10.39
CA LEU A 216 6.27 7.57 -11.55
C LEU A 216 6.61 8.84 -12.34
N LEU A 217 6.89 9.95 -11.66
CA LEU A 217 7.32 11.20 -12.31
C LEU A 217 8.67 11.06 -13.01
N GLU A 218 9.62 10.34 -12.41
CA GLU A 218 10.93 10.06 -13.01
C GLU A 218 10.77 9.19 -14.27
N ARG A 219 9.93 8.17 -14.20
CA ARG A 219 9.62 7.26 -15.32
C ARG A 219 9.05 7.97 -16.55
N GLU A 220 8.36 9.10 -16.39
CA GLU A 220 7.90 9.92 -17.52
C GLU A 220 9.07 10.53 -18.33
N ARG A 221 10.25 10.67 -17.71
CA ARG A 221 11.46 11.18 -18.35
C ARG A 221 12.38 10.06 -18.83
N SER A 222 12.65 9.08 -17.98
CA SER A 222 13.60 7.99 -18.28
C SER A 222 12.99 6.89 -19.14
N GLY A 223 11.67 6.72 -19.04
CA GLY A 223 10.98 5.58 -19.63
C GLY A 223 11.05 4.30 -18.78
N GLU A 224 11.77 4.29 -17.65
CA GLU A 224 12.09 3.08 -16.88
C GLU A 224 11.43 3.06 -15.49
N GLY A 225 11.08 1.85 -15.03
CA GLY A 225 10.62 1.62 -13.68
C GLY A 225 11.77 1.57 -12.66
N GLN A 226 11.42 1.52 -11.38
CA GLN A 226 12.40 1.44 -10.29
C GLN A 226 11.82 0.76 -9.04
N TRP A 227 12.73 0.28 -8.19
CA TRP A 227 12.38 -0.34 -6.91
C TRP A 227 12.42 0.68 -5.78
N VAL A 228 11.24 1.06 -5.28
CA VAL A 228 11.05 1.91 -4.10
C VAL A 228 11.05 1.04 -2.85
N GLN A 229 11.97 1.33 -1.93
CA GLN A 229 12.12 0.60 -0.68
C GLN A 229 11.86 1.52 0.49
N VAL A 230 10.99 1.11 1.40
CA VAL A 230 10.66 1.87 2.60
C VAL A 230 10.70 0.94 3.80
N SER A 231 11.22 1.44 4.92
CA SER A 231 11.13 0.75 6.21
C SER A 231 10.36 1.57 7.23
N LEU A 232 9.65 0.88 8.14
CA LEU A 232 8.99 1.52 9.28
C LEU A 232 10.00 2.33 10.11
N LEU A 233 11.18 1.75 10.38
CA LEU A 233 12.21 2.41 11.20
C LEU A 233 12.75 3.68 10.56
N GLN A 234 13.18 3.64 9.30
CA GLN A 234 13.68 4.85 8.61
C GLN A 234 12.59 5.90 8.47
N SER A 235 11.34 5.48 8.23
CA SER A 235 10.21 6.40 8.11
C SER A 235 9.87 7.08 9.43
N MET A 236 9.98 6.36 10.54
CA MET A 236 9.76 6.94 11.86
C MET A 236 10.86 7.92 12.23
N LEU A 237 12.13 7.55 12.03
CA LEU A 237 13.27 8.44 12.26
C LEU A 237 13.18 9.71 11.40
N ALA A 238 12.75 9.58 10.14
CA ALA A 238 12.53 10.72 9.27
C ALA A 238 11.37 11.62 9.74
N MET A 239 10.33 11.04 10.36
CA MET A 239 9.20 11.79 10.92
C MET A 239 9.55 12.48 12.25
N GLU A 240 10.44 11.89 13.05
CA GLU A 240 10.95 12.49 14.29
C GLU A 240 11.86 13.71 14.03
N ASP A 241 12.49 13.76 12.85
CA ASP A 241 13.25 14.89 12.30
C ASP A 241 14.15 15.55 13.35
N PHE A 242 13.77 16.74 13.82
CA PHE A 242 14.52 17.52 14.81
C PHE A 242 14.88 16.72 16.07
N GLN A 243 13.97 15.88 16.56
CA GLN A 243 14.20 15.08 17.77
C GLN A 243 15.28 14.00 17.54
N ALA A 244 15.21 13.31 16.39
CA ALA A 244 16.24 12.35 16.01
C ALA A 244 17.61 13.03 15.79
N ALA A 245 17.62 14.24 15.22
CA ALA A 245 18.85 15.02 15.02
C ALA A 245 19.56 15.40 16.32
N LEU A 246 18.82 15.61 17.42
CA LEU A 246 19.39 15.88 18.75
C LEU A 246 19.93 14.62 19.44
N ALA A 247 19.28 13.46 19.23
CA ALA A 247 19.64 12.20 19.86
C ALA A 247 20.88 11.52 19.25
N LEU A 248 21.09 11.67 17.94
CA LEU A 248 22.15 10.96 17.21
C LEU A 248 23.59 11.37 17.62
N PRO A 249 23.93 12.68 17.76
CA PRO A 249 25.28 13.09 18.16
C PRO A 249 25.58 12.88 19.64
N SER A 250 24.55 12.93 20.49
CA SER A 250 24.66 12.82 21.94
C SER A 250 24.80 11.36 22.42
N GLY A 251 24.50 10.38 21.55
CA GLY A 251 24.45 8.97 21.91
C GLY A 251 23.36 8.66 22.94
N ASN A 252 22.45 9.60 23.19
CA ASN A 252 21.46 9.52 24.25
C ASN A 252 20.05 9.75 23.67
N PRO A 253 19.24 8.69 23.47
CA PRO A 253 17.93 8.78 22.83
C PRO A 253 16.85 9.46 23.69
N GLY A 254 17.21 10.07 24.83
CA GLY A 254 16.26 10.61 25.80
C GLY A 254 16.52 12.04 26.27
N SER A 255 17.48 12.77 25.70
CA SER A 255 17.75 14.15 26.15
C SER A 255 17.00 15.18 25.32
N THR A 256 15.67 15.25 25.48
CA THR A 256 14.94 16.48 25.22
C THR A 256 14.14 16.89 26.46
N GLY A 257 14.83 17.61 27.36
CA GLY A 257 14.25 18.28 28.54
C GLY A 257 14.64 17.65 29.86
#